data_AF-A0A1G1GJX5-F1
#
_entry.id   AF-A0A1G1GJX5-F1
#
_cell.length_a   1.000
_cell.length_b   1.000
_cell.length_c   1.000
_cell.angle_alpha   90.00
_cell.angle_beta   90.00
_cell.angle_gamma   90.00
#
_symmetry.space_group_name_H-M   'P 1'
#
loop_
_entity.id
_entity.type
_entity.pdbx_description
1 polymer ?
#
loop_
_entity_poly.entity_id
_entity_poly.type
_entity_poly.pdbx_seq_one_letter_code
_entity_poly.pdbx_strand_id
1 'polypeptide(L)'
;MNWLQLSFTIDIEDLERAEDALTSAGALAVTLMSPGHMEELPPEGRITGLFHSQTDIGSTSAFLSSELRMDHLPDFQTEYLEDRDWTRAWRDNFRPMRFGENIWVCPTGFDFPNPSAVNIAIDPGQAFGTGTHPTTALCLEWIDRTDLHGLEVVDYGCGSGILSIAAGKVGARHVWATDNDPDALRIAGENVQKNCVQSCVTVLPPEILIISKVDVIIANILLKPLISLAPKFADIICPGGKIVLSGLLEEQIDDIVKIYNNWFDLRSPIIRNNWALLEGKRVSSS
;
A
#
# COMPACT_ATOMS: atom_id res chain seq x y z
N MET A 1 -11.52 13.30 21.06
CA MET A 1 -12.35 13.47 19.84
C MET A 1 -11.64 14.44 18.95
N ASN A 2 -10.96 13.94 17.92
CA ASN A 2 -10.09 14.76 17.08
C ASN A 2 -10.75 15.13 15.76
N TRP A 3 -11.73 14.32 15.33
CA TRP A 3 -12.40 14.49 14.04
C TRP A 3 -13.91 14.55 14.20
N LEU A 4 -14.55 15.18 13.22
CA LEU A 4 -15.99 15.32 13.08
C LEU A 4 -16.35 14.82 11.68
N GLN A 5 -17.27 13.87 11.59
CA GLN A 5 -17.90 13.50 10.32
C GLN A 5 -19.23 14.20 10.18
N LEU A 6 -19.47 14.77 9.00
CA LEU A 6 -20.76 15.28 8.57
C LEU A 6 -21.19 14.47 7.36
N SER A 7 -22.37 13.87 7.41
CA SER A 7 -22.90 13.05 6.31
C SER A 7 -24.34 13.41 5.99
N PHE A 8 -24.69 13.38 4.71
CA PHE A 8 -26.05 13.62 4.22
C PHE A 8 -26.29 12.84 2.93
N THR A 9 -27.56 12.69 2.57
CA THR A 9 -27.96 12.06 1.32
C THR A 9 -28.00 13.11 0.21
N ILE A 10 -27.50 12.76 -0.98
CA ILE A 10 -27.48 13.64 -2.15
C ILE A 10 -27.85 12.85 -3.41
N ASP A 11 -28.53 13.51 -4.35
CA ASP A 11 -28.75 12.98 -5.69
C ASP A 11 -27.41 12.80 -6.42
N ILE A 12 -27.29 11.73 -7.20
CA ILE A 12 -26.02 11.41 -7.86
C ILE A 12 -25.59 12.47 -8.89
N GLU A 13 -26.56 13.22 -9.43
CA GLU A 13 -26.33 14.31 -10.38
C GLU A 13 -25.67 15.53 -9.71
N ASP A 14 -25.85 15.71 -8.40
CA ASP A 14 -25.31 16.82 -7.62
C ASP A 14 -24.05 16.43 -6.83
N LEU A 15 -23.50 15.24 -7.07
CA LEU A 15 -22.41 14.66 -6.29
C LEU A 15 -21.10 15.46 -6.39
N GLU A 16 -20.69 15.83 -7.60
CA GLU A 16 -19.48 16.62 -7.85
C GLU A 16 -19.57 17.98 -7.14
N ARG A 17 -20.76 18.59 -7.18
CA ARG A 17 -21.03 19.84 -6.48
C ARG A 17 -21.02 19.69 -4.96
N ALA A 18 -21.52 18.58 -4.43
CA ALA A 18 -21.48 18.26 -3.01
C ALA A 18 -20.05 18.02 -2.51
N GLU A 19 -19.21 17.37 -3.31
CA GLU A 19 -17.79 17.18 -3.02
C GLU A 19 -17.03 18.52 -2.98
N ASP A 20 -17.25 19.39 -3.97
CA ASP A 20 -16.67 20.73 -4.01
C ASP A 20 -17.14 21.59 -2.83
N ALA A 21 -18.43 21.51 -2.47
CA ALA A 21 -19.00 22.24 -1.34
C ALA A 21 -18.40 21.75 -0.01
N LEU A 22 -18.26 20.44 0.19
CA LEU A 22 -17.63 19.86 1.38
C LEU A 22 -16.15 20.29 1.50
N THR A 23 -15.41 20.23 0.40
CA THR A 23 -14.02 20.67 0.34
C THR A 23 -13.89 22.16 0.67
N SER A 24 -14.75 22.99 0.08
CA SER A 24 -14.80 24.43 0.32
C SER A 24 -15.18 24.77 1.77
N ALA A 25 -16.01 23.92 2.40
CA ALA A 25 -16.38 24.04 3.80
C ALA A 25 -15.25 23.61 4.77
N GLY A 26 -14.12 23.12 4.25
CA GLY A 26 -12.96 22.70 5.04
C GLY A 26 -12.91 21.20 5.34
N ALA A 27 -13.57 20.36 4.55
CA ALA A 27 -13.40 18.91 4.66
C ALA A 27 -11.97 18.53 4.25
N LEU A 28 -11.35 17.66 5.05
CA LEU A 28 -10.02 17.10 4.81
C LEU A 28 -10.06 15.89 3.87
N ALA A 29 -11.19 15.20 3.86
CA ALA A 29 -11.50 14.11 2.95
C ALA A 29 -13.01 14.05 2.73
N VAL A 30 -13.41 13.65 1.53
CA VAL A 30 -14.79 13.39 1.16
C VAL A 30 -14.89 11.92 0.74
N THR A 31 -15.94 11.24 1.19
CA THR A 31 -16.18 9.82 0.87
C THR A 31 -17.63 9.63 0.45
N LEU A 32 -17.82 8.93 -0.65
CA LEU A 32 -19.12 8.46 -1.11
C LEU A 32 -19.33 7.02 -0.66
N MET A 33 -20.43 6.77 0.05
CA MET A 33 -20.93 5.42 0.28
C MET A 33 -22.12 5.18 -0.65
N SER A 34 -21.87 4.44 -1.73
CA SER A 34 -22.95 3.85 -2.52
C SER A 34 -23.38 2.54 -1.85
N PRO A 35 -24.68 2.25 -1.67
CA PRO A 35 -25.12 0.90 -1.35
C PRO A 35 -24.60 -0.05 -2.44
N GLY A 36 -23.87 -1.10 -2.03
CA GLY A 36 -22.91 -1.84 -2.85
C GLY A 36 -23.43 -2.46 -4.15
N HIS A 37 -22.48 -2.85 -5.02
CA HIS A 37 -22.62 -3.58 -6.29
C HIS A 37 -24.05 -3.73 -6.83
N MET A 38 -24.59 -2.66 -7.42
CA MET A 38 -25.74 -2.73 -8.31
C MET A 38 -25.27 -2.42 -9.73
N GLU A 39 -25.79 -3.16 -10.71
CA GLU A 39 -25.54 -2.94 -12.15
C GLU A 39 -26.05 -1.56 -12.63
N GLU A 40 -26.84 -0.88 -11.80
CA GLU A 40 -27.28 0.50 -11.97
C GLU A 40 -26.89 1.33 -10.73
N LEU A 41 -26.34 2.52 -10.94
CA LEU A 41 -26.05 3.45 -9.85
C LEU A 41 -27.39 3.86 -9.20
N PRO A 42 -27.53 3.77 -7.87
CA PRO A 42 -28.73 4.25 -7.18
C PRO A 42 -28.92 5.75 -7.45
N PRO A 43 -30.17 6.25 -7.48
CA PRO A 43 -30.46 7.65 -7.77
C PRO A 43 -29.87 8.60 -6.72
N GLU A 44 -29.69 8.11 -5.49
CA GLU A 44 -29.17 8.85 -4.35
C GLU A 44 -27.98 8.12 -3.72
N GLY A 45 -27.02 8.89 -3.19
CA GLY A 45 -25.84 8.39 -2.47
C GLY A 45 -25.65 9.11 -1.14
N ARG A 46 -24.98 8.45 -0.18
CA ARG A 46 -24.59 9.08 1.08
C ARG A 46 -23.18 9.64 0.96
N ILE A 47 -23.06 10.96 1.03
CA ILE A 47 -21.76 11.65 1.01
C ILE A 47 -21.35 12.03 2.43
N THR A 48 -20.06 11.87 2.75
CA THR A 48 -19.50 12.13 4.08
C THR A 48 -18.25 12.99 3.95
N GLY A 49 -18.21 14.12 4.66
CA GLY A 49 -17.01 14.94 4.83
C GLY A 49 -16.38 14.73 6.21
N LEU A 50 -15.05 14.62 6.23
CA LEU A 50 -14.25 14.55 7.46
C LEU A 50 -13.67 15.92 7.80
N PHE A 51 -13.91 16.40 9.01
CA PHE A 51 -13.50 17.72 9.50
C PHE A 51 -12.72 17.60 10.81
N HIS A 52 -12.06 18.68 11.21
CA HIS A 52 -11.54 18.79 12.58
C HIS A 52 -12.69 18.86 13.59
N SER A 53 -12.50 18.27 14.77
CA SER A 53 -13.50 18.28 15.86
C SER A 53 -13.95 19.67 16.33
N GLN A 54 -13.16 20.72 16.06
CA GLN A 54 -13.48 22.10 16.42
C GLN A 54 -14.35 22.80 15.36
N THR A 55 -14.62 22.16 14.22
CA THR A 55 -15.49 22.70 13.18
C THR A 55 -16.90 22.95 13.72
N ASP A 56 -17.42 24.14 13.47
CA ASP A 56 -18.75 24.54 13.89
C ASP A 56 -19.80 23.93 12.95
N ILE A 57 -20.55 22.95 13.45
CA ILE A 57 -21.53 22.18 12.68
C ILE A 57 -22.59 23.09 12.04
N GLY A 58 -23.07 24.10 12.78
CA GLY A 58 -24.17 24.94 12.33
C GLY A 58 -23.79 25.79 11.12
N SER A 59 -22.67 26.50 11.20
CA SER A 59 -22.14 27.32 10.10
C SER A 59 -21.77 26.48 8.89
N THR A 60 -21.13 25.32 9.09
CA THR A 60 -20.83 24.38 8.00
C THR A 60 -22.10 23.85 7.33
N SER A 61 -23.11 23.43 8.08
CA SER A 61 -24.38 22.95 7.51
C SER A 61 -25.13 24.04 6.73
N ALA A 62 -25.09 25.28 7.22
CA ALA A 62 -25.72 26.43 6.56
C ALA A 62 -25.00 26.79 5.26
N PHE A 63 -23.67 26.76 5.27
CA PHE A 63 -22.86 26.94 4.07
C PHE A 63 -23.17 25.86 3.03
N LEU A 64 -23.17 24.59 3.42
CA LEU A 64 -23.45 23.46 2.53
C LEU A 64 -24.87 23.54 1.94
N SER A 65 -25.87 23.87 2.76
CA SER A 65 -27.26 24.04 2.28
C SER A 65 -27.37 25.16 1.25
N SER A 66 -26.67 26.29 1.48
CA SER A 66 -26.61 27.41 0.53
C SER A 66 -25.92 27.03 -0.78
N GLU A 67 -24.72 26.43 -0.69
CA GLU A 67 -23.94 26.05 -1.88
C GLU A 67 -24.64 24.99 -2.72
N LEU A 68 -25.38 24.07 -2.08
CA LEU A 68 -26.17 23.04 -2.77
C LEU A 68 -27.56 23.52 -3.18
N ARG A 69 -27.96 24.75 -2.82
CA ARG A 69 -29.30 25.32 -3.07
C ARG A 69 -30.42 24.44 -2.51
N MET A 70 -30.21 23.92 -1.30
CA MET A 70 -31.17 23.11 -0.56
C MET A 70 -31.67 23.87 0.66
N ASP A 71 -32.95 23.72 1.00
CA ASP A 71 -33.51 24.31 2.23
C ASP A 71 -32.88 23.67 3.50
N HIS A 72 -32.55 22.38 3.41
CA HIS A 72 -31.81 21.62 4.42
C HIS A 72 -31.12 20.42 3.77
N LEU A 73 -30.06 19.91 4.41
CA LEU A 73 -29.37 18.69 3.99
C LEU A 73 -30.19 17.44 4.40
N PRO A 74 -30.57 16.56 3.47
CA PRO A 74 -31.32 15.33 3.78
C PRO A 74 -30.51 14.34 4.61
N ASP A 75 -31.14 13.68 5.59
CA ASP A 75 -30.51 12.69 6.48
C ASP A 75 -29.18 13.15 7.10
N PHE A 76 -29.08 14.46 7.37
CA PHE A 76 -27.89 15.07 7.93
C PHE A 76 -27.56 14.47 9.29
N GLN A 77 -26.39 13.86 9.40
CA GLN A 77 -25.87 13.25 10.61
C GLN A 77 -24.48 13.77 10.90
N THR A 78 -24.21 13.95 12.20
CA THR A 78 -22.92 14.36 12.70
C THR A 78 -22.40 13.32 13.67
N GLU A 79 -21.16 12.87 13.47
CA GLU A 79 -20.51 11.93 14.38
C GLU A 79 -19.15 12.48 14.80
N TYR A 80 -18.95 12.65 16.11
CA TYR A 80 -17.62 12.94 16.65
C TYR A 80 -16.83 11.65 16.70
N LEU A 81 -15.79 11.58 15.89
CA LEU A 81 -14.84 10.49 15.96
C LEU A 81 -13.81 10.84 17.03
N GLU A 82 -13.74 9.99 18.05
CA GLU A 82 -12.52 9.88 18.82
C GLU A 82 -11.36 9.58 17.87
N ASP A 83 -10.15 10.08 18.19
CA ASP A 83 -8.96 9.30 17.85
C ASP A 83 -9.12 8.02 18.66
N ARG A 84 -10.02 7.13 18.22
CA ARG A 84 -9.86 5.74 18.50
C ARG A 84 -8.48 5.49 17.94
N ASP A 85 -7.59 5.05 18.81
CA ASP A 85 -6.50 4.18 18.42
C ASP A 85 -7.16 3.09 17.54
N TRP A 86 -7.30 3.35 16.24
CA TRP A 86 -7.65 2.33 15.27
C TRP A 86 -6.66 1.17 15.45
N THR A 87 -5.43 1.52 15.85
CA THR A 87 -4.39 0.70 16.46
C THR A 87 -4.82 -0.25 17.58
N ARG A 88 -5.74 0.08 18.51
CA ARG A 88 -6.12 -0.80 19.64
C ARG A 88 -7.18 -1.83 19.27
N ALA A 89 -8.27 -1.42 18.61
CA ALA A 89 -9.26 -2.37 18.11
C ALA A 89 -8.70 -3.28 17.00
N TRP A 90 -7.69 -2.79 16.27
CA TRP A 90 -6.92 -3.62 15.34
C TRP A 90 -5.92 -4.54 16.06
N ARG A 91 -5.17 -4.07 17.07
CA ARG A 91 -4.16 -4.87 17.79
C ARG A 91 -4.69 -6.19 18.34
N ASP A 92 -5.93 -6.23 18.83
CA ASP A 92 -6.53 -7.43 19.41
C ASP A 92 -6.77 -8.56 18.38
N ASN A 93 -6.80 -8.24 17.07
CA ASN A 93 -7.02 -9.20 16.00
C ASN A 93 -5.75 -9.63 15.25
N PHE A 94 -4.61 -8.97 15.45
CA PHE A 94 -3.37 -9.36 14.75
C PHE A 94 -2.64 -10.45 15.52
N ARG A 95 -2.60 -11.63 14.90
CA ARG A 95 -1.81 -12.78 15.35
C ARG A 95 -0.57 -12.90 14.47
N PRO A 96 0.51 -13.55 14.94
CA PRO A 96 1.59 -13.98 14.07
C PRO A 96 1.06 -14.68 12.81
N MET A 97 1.49 -14.22 11.65
CA MET A 97 1.07 -14.74 10.34
C MET A 97 2.27 -15.41 9.66
N ARG A 98 2.03 -16.58 9.07
CA ARG A 98 3.03 -17.29 8.27
C ARG A 98 2.82 -17.01 6.79
N PHE A 99 3.91 -16.75 6.07
CA PHE A 99 3.96 -16.57 4.63
C PHE A 99 4.96 -17.57 4.06
N GLY A 100 4.49 -18.43 3.16
CA GLY A 100 5.26 -19.59 2.71
C GLY A 100 5.49 -20.59 3.84
N GLU A 101 6.69 -21.16 3.88
CA GLU A 101 7.10 -22.17 4.85
C GLU A 101 7.86 -21.55 6.02
N ASN A 102 8.76 -20.59 5.77
CA ASN A 102 9.73 -20.11 6.76
C ASN A 102 9.60 -18.63 7.15
N ILE A 103 8.75 -17.82 6.52
CA ILE A 103 8.61 -16.41 6.91
C ILE A 103 7.42 -16.23 7.85
N TRP A 104 7.67 -15.56 8.97
CA TRP A 104 6.65 -15.16 9.95
C TRP A 104 6.68 -13.66 10.16
N VAL A 105 5.51 -13.02 10.12
CA VAL A 105 5.33 -11.62 10.48
C VAL A 105 4.60 -11.56 11.81
N CYS A 106 5.23 -10.96 12.81
CA CYS A 106 4.79 -10.95 14.19
C CYS A 106 4.65 -9.50 14.70
N PRO A 107 3.48 -9.11 15.21
CA PRO A 107 3.34 -7.82 15.90
C PRO A 107 4.16 -7.77 17.19
N THR A 108 4.48 -6.57 17.66
CA THR A 108 5.18 -6.39 18.95
C THR A 108 4.37 -6.96 20.10
N GLY A 109 5.05 -7.68 21.00
CA GLY A 109 4.44 -8.28 22.19
C GLY A 109 3.94 -9.72 21.98
N PHE A 110 4.07 -10.27 20.77
CA PHE A 110 3.81 -11.68 20.50
C PHE A 110 5.12 -12.48 20.43
N ASP A 111 5.07 -13.71 20.93
CA ASP A 111 6.16 -14.68 20.76
C ASP A 111 6.27 -15.12 19.30
N PHE A 112 7.49 -15.43 18.87
CA PHE A 112 7.74 -16.04 17.57
C PHE A 112 7.29 -17.51 17.58
N PRO A 113 6.27 -17.91 16.80
CA PRO A 113 5.75 -19.27 16.84
C PRO A 113 6.78 -20.33 16.44
N ASN A 114 7.72 -19.97 15.55
CA ASN A 114 8.89 -20.77 15.22
C ASN A 114 10.16 -19.91 15.32
N PRO A 115 10.92 -19.99 16.42
CA PRO A 115 12.14 -19.21 16.60
C PRO A 115 13.25 -19.46 15.57
N SER A 116 13.24 -20.63 14.91
CA SER A 116 14.22 -20.99 13.87
C SER A 116 13.83 -20.51 12.47
N ALA A 117 12.62 -19.97 12.32
CA ALA A 117 12.13 -19.41 11.07
C ALA A 117 12.62 -17.96 10.88
N VAL A 118 12.37 -17.39 9.70
CA VAL A 118 12.59 -15.97 9.42
C VAL A 118 11.48 -15.16 10.07
N ASN A 119 11.76 -14.65 11.28
CA ASN A 119 10.82 -13.85 12.05
C ASN A 119 11.01 -12.35 11.78
N ILE A 120 9.93 -11.68 11.38
CA ILE A 120 9.84 -10.26 11.06
C ILE A 120 8.92 -9.59 12.07
N ALA A 121 9.44 -8.63 12.83
CA ALA A 121 8.69 -7.86 13.81
C ALA A 121 8.19 -6.55 13.18
N ILE A 122 6.90 -6.49 12.80
CA ILE A 122 6.26 -5.28 12.25
C ILE A 122 4.90 -5.08 12.94
N ASP A 123 4.64 -3.84 13.35
CA ASP A 123 3.36 -3.48 13.95
C ASP A 123 2.34 -3.09 12.88
N PRO A 124 1.06 -3.52 13.03
CA PRO A 124 -0.01 -3.11 12.14
C PRO A 124 -0.22 -1.59 12.14
N GLY A 125 -0.62 -1.03 10.99
CA GLY A 125 -1.08 0.35 10.87
C GLY A 125 -0.01 1.44 10.82
N GLN A 126 1.29 1.09 10.87
CA GLN A 126 2.36 2.08 10.79
C GLN A 126 2.61 2.57 9.36
N ALA A 127 2.50 1.71 8.35
CA ALA A 127 2.55 2.05 6.91
C ALA A 127 1.89 0.91 6.10
N PHE A 128 1.68 1.11 4.80
CA PHE A 128 1.25 0.03 3.90
C PHE A 128 2.25 -1.15 3.94
N GLY A 129 1.73 -2.38 3.76
CA GLY A 129 2.55 -3.59 3.73
C GLY A 129 2.75 -4.29 5.08
N THR A 130 1.76 -4.34 5.96
CA THR A 130 1.84 -5.08 7.24
C THR A 130 1.70 -6.62 7.09
N GLY A 131 1.66 -7.12 5.85
CA GLY A 131 1.50 -8.54 5.51
C GLY A 131 0.06 -8.99 5.28
N THR A 132 -0.95 -8.22 5.70
CA THR A 132 -2.36 -8.62 5.58
C THR A 132 -2.95 -8.45 4.19
N HIS A 133 -2.35 -7.60 3.35
CA HIS A 133 -2.80 -7.41 1.98
C HIS A 133 -2.34 -8.58 1.09
N PRO A 134 -3.20 -9.11 0.19
CA PRO A 134 -2.84 -10.25 -0.67
C PRO A 134 -1.54 -10.07 -1.45
N THR A 135 -1.25 -8.85 -1.90
CA THR A 135 -0.03 -8.53 -2.67
C THR A 135 1.24 -8.67 -1.84
N THR A 136 1.23 -8.20 -0.59
CA THR A 136 2.35 -8.40 0.33
C THR A 136 2.56 -9.88 0.63
N ALA A 137 1.48 -10.63 0.84
CA ALA A 137 1.55 -12.07 1.07
C ALA A 137 2.20 -12.81 -0.12
N LEU A 138 1.79 -12.48 -1.35
CA LEU A 138 2.37 -13.04 -2.57
C LEU A 138 3.87 -12.73 -2.68
N CYS A 139 4.29 -11.50 -2.40
CA CYS A 139 5.70 -11.12 -2.43
C CYS A 139 6.52 -11.85 -1.33
N LEU A 140 6.00 -11.95 -0.11
CA LEU A 140 6.68 -12.68 0.98
C LEU A 140 6.83 -14.17 0.64
N GLU A 141 5.79 -14.80 0.09
CA GLU A 141 5.87 -16.17 -0.40
C GLU A 141 6.84 -16.35 -1.57
N TRP A 142 6.97 -15.33 -2.43
CA TRP A 142 7.98 -15.34 -3.48
C TRP A 142 9.39 -15.25 -2.89
N ILE A 143 9.62 -14.41 -1.88
CA ILE A 143 10.91 -14.31 -1.17
C ILE A 143 11.25 -15.63 -0.49
N ASP A 144 10.30 -16.24 0.22
CA ASP A 144 10.49 -17.50 0.96
C ASP A 144 10.95 -18.66 0.05
N ARG A 145 10.42 -18.74 -1.18
CA ARG A 145 10.80 -19.79 -2.15
C ARG A 145 12.00 -19.45 -3.03
N THR A 146 12.53 -18.24 -2.93
CA THR A 146 13.59 -17.76 -3.82
C THR A 146 14.90 -17.66 -3.08
N ASP A 147 15.94 -18.32 -3.60
CA ASP A 147 17.29 -18.10 -3.10
C ASP A 147 17.77 -16.69 -3.47
N LEU A 148 17.85 -15.84 -2.43
CA LEU A 148 18.39 -14.48 -2.49
C LEU A 148 19.78 -14.39 -1.89
N HIS A 149 20.38 -15.52 -1.47
CA HIS A 149 21.64 -15.51 -0.75
C HIS A 149 22.75 -14.84 -1.57
N GLY A 150 23.35 -13.79 -1.02
CA GLY A 150 24.46 -13.08 -1.66
C GLY A 150 24.07 -12.12 -2.79
N LEU A 151 22.77 -11.94 -3.06
CA LEU A 151 22.27 -11.07 -4.13
C LEU A 151 22.09 -9.60 -3.69
N GLU A 152 22.17 -8.68 -4.66
CA GLU A 152 21.75 -7.28 -4.53
C GLU A 152 20.26 -7.15 -4.89
N VAL A 153 19.47 -6.65 -3.94
CA VAL A 153 18.01 -6.53 -4.06
C VAL A 153 17.59 -5.06 -3.99
N VAL A 154 16.58 -4.68 -4.77
CA VAL A 154 15.88 -3.40 -4.63
C VAL A 154 14.43 -3.68 -4.27
N ASP A 155 13.95 -3.02 -3.22
CA ASP A 155 12.54 -2.96 -2.85
C ASP A 155 12.02 -1.55 -3.17
N TYR A 156 11.27 -1.43 -4.26
CA TYR A 156 10.79 -0.14 -4.78
C TYR A 156 9.32 0.09 -4.38
N GLY A 157 9.09 1.14 -3.60
CA GLY A 157 7.85 1.35 -2.85
C GLY A 157 7.85 0.52 -1.57
N CYS A 158 8.89 0.67 -0.74
CA CYS A 158 9.13 -0.22 0.38
C CYS A 158 8.08 -0.11 1.50
N GLY A 159 7.31 0.98 1.60
CA GLY A 159 6.28 1.17 2.61
C GLY A 159 6.82 0.95 4.01
N SER A 160 6.28 -0.04 4.74
CA SER A 160 6.76 -0.45 6.07
C SER A 160 8.17 -1.07 6.09
N GLY A 161 8.76 -1.39 4.94
CA GLY A 161 10.04 -2.10 4.81
C GLY A 161 9.93 -3.63 4.94
N ILE A 162 8.72 -4.19 4.97
CA ILE A 162 8.50 -5.62 5.23
C ILE A 162 9.25 -6.54 4.24
N LEU A 163 9.22 -6.23 2.94
CA LEU A 163 9.85 -7.04 1.91
C LEU A 163 11.37 -6.87 1.97
N SER A 164 11.83 -5.64 2.22
CA SER A 164 13.24 -5.34 2.46
C SER A 164 13.82 -6.15 3.63
N ILE A 165 13.11 -6.19 4.75
CA ILE A 165 13.52 -6.94 5.94
C ILE A 165 13.49 -8.45 5.67
N ALA A 166 12.46 -8.95 4.99
CA ALA A 166 12.37 -10.35 4.59
C ALA A 166 13.57 -10.75 3.73
N ALA A 167 13.87 -9.98 2.67
CA ALA A 167 15.00 -10.20 1.78
C ALA A 167 16.34 -10.19 2.53
N GLY A 168 16.55 -9.23 3.44
CA GLY A 168 17.75 -9.17 4.28
C GLY A 168 17.91 -10.39 5.19
N LYS A 169 16.82 -10.86 5.80
CA LYS A 169 16.85 -12.03 6.71
C LYS A 169 17.04 -13.37 6.00
N VAL A 170 16.58 -13.52 4.75
CA VAL A 170 16.83 -14.74 3.95
C VAL A 170 18.23 -14.76 3.33
N GLY A 171 19.05 -13.72 3.52
CA GLY A 171 20.47 -13.73 3.19
C GLY A 171 20.87 -12.88 1.98
N ALA A 172 20.03 -11.95 1.52
CA ALA A 172 20.46 -10.95 0.54
C ALA A 172 21.73 -10.24 1.02
N ARG A 173 22.70 -10.04 0.12
CA ARG A 173 23.95 -9.33 0.46
C ARG A 173 23.66 -7.90 0.84
N HIS A 174 22.81 -7.27 0.04
CA HIS A 174 22.33 -5.92 0.30
C HIS A 174 20.93 -5.73 -0.25
N VAL A 175 20.12 -4.94 0.45
CA VAL A 175 18.78 -4.54 0.04
C VAL A 175 18.67 -3.02 0.06
N TRP A 176 18.37 -2.44 -1.08
CA TRP A 176 18.06 -1.04 -1.25
C TRP A 176 16.56 -0.83 -1.16
N ALA A 177 16.10 -0.28 -0.05
CA ALA A 177 14.69 0.03 0.20
C ALA A 177 14.42 1.50 -0.17
N THR A 178 13.42 1.75 -1.01
CA THR A 178 13.10 3.12 -1.44
C THR A 178 11.61 3.36 -1.55
N ASP A 179 11.19 4.58 -1.24
CA ASP A 179 9.79 5.02 -1.28
C ASP A 179 9.75 6.54 -1.53
N ASN A 180 8.72 7.01 -2.23
CA ASN A 180 8.54 8.45 -2.48
C ASN A 180 7.88 9.17 -1.30
N ASP A 181 7.31 8.44 -0.34
CA ASP A 181 6.74 8.99 0.88
C ASP A 181 7.82 9.07 2.00
N PRO A 182 8.18 10.27 2.49
CA PRO A 182 9.10 10.45 3.61
C PRO A 182 8.67 9.72 4.89
N ASP A 183 7.37 9.58 5.15
CA ASP A 183 6.88 8.86 6.32
C ASP A 183 7.13 7.36 6.16
N ALA A 184 6.89 6.79 4.97
CA ALA A 184 7.23 5.40 4.66
C ALA A 184 8.72 5.14 4.86
N LEU A 185 9.61 6.02 4.38
CA LEU A 185 11.06 5.89 4.60
C LEU A 185 11.44 5.90 6.08
N ARG A 186 10.85 6.80 6.87
CA ARG A 186 11.08 6.86 8.33
C ARG A 186 10.66 5.55 8.99
N ILE A 187 9.45 5.06 8.68
CA ILE A 187 8.88 3.84 9.26
C ILE A 187 9.66 2.59 8.84
N ALA A 188 10.05 2.49 7.57
CA ALA A 188 10.93 1.43 7.08
C ALA A 188 12.27 1.43 7.83
N GLY A 189 12.88 2.61 8.03
CA GLY A 189 14.12 2.74 8.80
C GLY A 189 13.99 2.25 10.25
N GLU A 190 12.90 2.63 10.93
CA GLU A 190 12.58 2.16 12.29
C GLU A 190 12.39 0.64 12.32
N ASN A 191 11.65 0.07 11.37
CA ASN A 191 11.43 -1.37 11.27
C ASN A 191 12.71 -2.15 10.93
N VAL A 192 13.58 -1.61 10.08
CA VAL A 192 14.89 -2.20 9.75
C VAL A 192 15.76 -2.32 11.00
N GLN A 193 15.82 -1.28 11.83
CA GLN A 193 16.56 -1.31 13.09
C GLN A 193 15.93 -2.29 14.08
N LYS A 194 14.60 -2.25 14.22
CA LYS A 194 13.83 -3.16 15.09
C LYS A 194 14.05 -4.63 14.74
N ASN A 195 14.26 -4.93 13.47
CA ASN A 195 14.51 -6.29 12.97
C ASN A 195 15.99 -6.68 12.93
N CYS A 196 16.89 -5.78 13.34
CA CYS A 196 18.34 -5.96 13.37
C CYS A 196 18.95 -6.30 12.00
N VAL A 197 18.44 -5.68 10.94
CA VAL A 197 18.93 -5.89 9.55
C VAL A 197 19.55 -4.64 8.93
N GLN A 198 19.82 -3.59 9.72
CA GLN A 198 20.44 -2.34 9.26
C GLN A 198 21.85 -2.50 8.68
N SER A 199 22.51 -3.65 8.88
CA SER A 199 23.81 -3.94 8.25
C SER A 199 23.72 -4.33 6.78
N CYS A 200 22.55 -4.81 6.33
CA CYS A 200 22.33 -5.23 4.95
C CYS A 200 21.15 -4.54 4.26
N VAL A 201 20.28 -3.83 4.99
CA VAL A 201 19.17 -3.06 4.42
C VAL A 201 19.43 -1.56 4.58
N THR A 202 19.50 -0.84 3.47
CA THR A 202 19.63 0.63 3.43
C THR A 202 18.35 1.25 2.91
N VAL A 203 17.78 2.18 3.68
CA VAL A 203 16.56 2.91 3.32
C VAL A 203 16.94 4.30 2.79
N LEU A 204 16.57 4.62 1.56
CA LEU A 204 16.92 5.89 0.90
C LEU A 204 15.78 6.38 0.00
N PRO A 205 15.57 7.70 -0.13
CA PRO A 205 14.62 8.25 -1.09
C PRO A 205 15.11 8.04 -2.55
N PRO A 206 14.21 7.97 -3.55
CA PRO A 206 14.54 7.65 -4.94
C PRO A 206 15.56 8.58 -5.59
N GLU A 207 15.63 9.84 -5.15
CA GLU A 207 16.49 10.89 -5.72
C GLU A 207 17.98 10.64 -5.45
N ILE A 208 18.29 9.96 -4.35
CA ILE A 208 19.69 9.66 -3.96
C ILE A 208 20.04 8.18 -4.13
N LEU A 209 19.09 7.37 -4.61
CA LEU A 209 19.32 5.96 -4.91
C LEU A 209 20.11 5.82 -6.21
N ILE A 210 21.44 5.84 -6.09
CA ILE A 210 22.37 5.67 -7.22
C ILE A 210 22.83 4.22 -7.25
N ILE A 211 22.08 3.39 -7.96
CA ILE A 211 22.36 1.97 -8.13
C ILE A 211 22.37 1.57 -9.59
N SER A 212 23.19 0.57 -9.91
CA SER A 212 23.20 -0.08 -11.21
C SER A 212 23.59 -1.54 -10.98
N LYS A 213 23.16 -2.41 -11.89
CA LYS A 213 23.52 -3.83 -11.90
C LYS A 213 23.08 -4.57 -10.63
N VAL A 214 21.80 -4.47 -10.30
CA VAL A 214 21.18 -5.27 -9.23
C VAL A 214 20.71 -6.62 -9.76
N ASP A 215 20.62 -7.61 -8.87
CA ASP A 215 20.22 -8.97 -9.24
C ASP A 215 18.69 -9.13 -9.20
N VAL A 216 18.03 -8.43 -8.29
CA VAL A 216 16.58 -8.53 -8.06
C VAL A 216 15.95 -7.17 -7.84
N ILE A 217 14.78 -6.95 -8.46
CA ILE A 217 13.88 -5.84 -8.12
C ILE A 217 12.54 -6.42 -7.69
N ILE A 218 12.03 -5.96 -6.55
CA ILE A 218 10.70 -6.23 -6.03
C ILE A 218 9.96 -4.89 -5.98
N ALA A 219 8.79 -4.81 -6.59
CA ALA A 219 7.96 -3.61 -6.60
C ALA A 219 6.49 -3.99 -6.35
N ASN A 220 5.97 -3.67 -5.18
CA ASN A 220 4.57 -3.86 -4.80
C ASN A 220 3.86 -2.50 -4.75
N ILE A 221 3.60 -1.94 -5.93
CA ILE A 221 3.09 -0.58 -6.11
C ILE A 221 2.01 -0.54 -7.20
N LEU A 222 1.33 0.59 -7.34
CA LEU A 222 0.22 0.74 -8.28
C LEU A 222 0.68 0.65 -9.75
N LEU A 223 -0.27 0.31 -10.63
CA LEU A 223 -0.06 0.14 -12.08
C LEU A 223 0.65 1.33 -12.74
N LYS A 224 0.17 2.57 -12.54
CA LYS A 224 0.70 3.75 -13.23
C LYS A 224 2.21 3.96 -12.95
N PRO A 225 2.68 3.94 -11.69
CA PRO A 225 4.11 3.89 -11.38
C PRO A 225 4.86 2.72 -12.01
N LEU A 226 4.30 1.50 -11.99
CA LEU A 226 4.97 0.34 -12.61
C LEU A 226 5.20 0.54 -14.10
N ILE A 227 4.25 1.12 -14.82
CA ILE A 227 4.39 1.45 -16.25
C ILE A 227 5.52 2.46 -16.46
N SER A 228 5.55 3.55 -15.69
CA SER A 228 6.55 4.61 -15.87
C SER A 228 7.97 4.16 -15.48
N LEU A 229 8.09 3.23 -14.53
CA LEU A 229 9.37 2.72 -14.05
C LEU A 229 9.95 1.57 -14.88
N ALA A 230 9.19 0.98 -15.80
CA ALA A 230 9.63 -0.18 -16.58
C ALA A 230 11.00 0.03 -17.28
N PRO A 231 11.25 1.17 -17.99
CA PRO A 231 12.55 1.40 -18.60
C PRO A 231 13.68 1.53 -17.56
N LYS A 232 13.43 2.19 -16.43
CA LYS A 232 14.40 2.36 -15.34
C LYS A 232 14.77 1.01 -14.72
N PHE A 233 13.77 0.17 -14.44
CA PHE A 233 14.00 -1.17 -13.90
C PHE A 233 14.80 -2.05 -14.87
N ALA A 234 14.51 -1.96 -16.17
CA ALA A 234 15.26 -2.68 -17.19
C ALA A 234 16.73 -2.24 -17.31
N ASP A 235 17.02 -0.97 -16.98
CA ASP A 235 18.35 -0.37 -17.09
C ASP A 235 19.25 -0.71 -15.89
N ILE A 236 18.66 -0.78 -14.68
CA ILE A 236 19.43 -1.05 -13.46
C ILE A 236 19.58 -2.53 -13.15
N ILE A 237 18.74 -3.40 -13.70
CA ILE A 237 18.82 -4.85 -13.42
C ILE A 237 19.81 -5.55 -14.36
N CYS A 238 20.62 -6.46 -13.81
CA CYS A 238 21.54 -7.29 -14.59
C CYS A 238 20.78 -8.18 -15.59
N PRO A 239 21.36 -8.48 -16.78
CA PRO A 239 20.89 -9.56 -17.63
C PRO A 239 20.76 -10.87 -16.82
N GLY A 240 19.62 -11.55 -16.95
CA GLY A 240 19.28 -12.74 -16.17
C GLY A 240 18.79 -12.47 -14.74
N GLY A 241 18.86 -11.22 -14.26
CA GLY A 241 18.29 -10.78 -12.99
C GLY A 241 16.76 -10.91 -12.96
N LYS A 242 16.19 -10.95 -11.75
CA LYS A 242 14.76 -11.24 -11.53
C LYS A 242 13.96 -9.97 -11.20
N ILE A 243 12.78 -9.85 -11.77
CA ILE A 243 11.83 -8.81 -11.42
C ILE A 243 10.56 -9.42 -10.85
N VAL A 244 10.02 -8.79 -9.81
CA VAL A 244 8.77 -9.16 -9.15
C VAL A 244 7.90 -7.92 -9.06
N LEU A 245 6.73 -7.98 -9.68
CA LEU A 245 5.75 -6.90 -9.72
C LEU A 245 4.47 -7.35 -9.02
N SER A 246 3.97 -6.56 -8.08
CA SER A 246 2.66 -6.77 -7.46
C SER A 246 2.01 -5.41 -7.16
N GLY A 247 0.86 -5.39 -6.50
CA GLY A 247 0.04 -4.18 -6.37
C GLY A 247 -0.91 -3.98 -7.56
N LEU A 248 -1.15 -5.05 -8.32
CA LEU A 248 -1.93 -5.07 -9.56
C LEU A 248 -3.20 -5.88 -9.38
N LEU A 249 -4.30 -5.41 -9.95
CA LEU A 249 -5.52 -6.19 -10.12
C LEU A 249 -5.36 -7.19 -11.27
N GLU A 250 -6.09 -8.30 -11.23
CA GLU A 250 -6.09 -9.33 -12.27
C GLU A 250 -6.39 -8.76 -13.67
N GLU A 251 -7.35 -7.84 -13.77
CA GLU A 251 -7.69 -7.15 -15.02
C GLU A 251 -6.57 -6.26 -15.58
N GLN A 252 -5.57 -5.92 -14.77
CA GLN A 252 -4.44 -5.05 -15.16
C GLN A 252 -3.23 -5.84 -15.67
N ILE A 253 -3.30 -7.18 -15.67
CA ILE A 253 -2.18 -8.05 -16.04
C ILE A 253 -1.78 -7.85 -17.51
N ASP A 254 -2.74 -7.77 -18.43
CA ASP A 254 -2.42 -7.70 -19.86
C ASP A 254 -1.66 -6.41 -20.22
N ASP A 255 -2.04 -5.29 -19.59
CA ASP A 255 -1.38 -4.00 -19.77
C ASP A 255 0.08 -4.06 -19.28
N ILE A 256 0.33 -4.63 -18.10
CA ILE A 256 1.68 -4.70 -17.55
C ILE A 256 2.56 -5.66 -18.34
N VAL A 257 2.02 -6.81 -18.75
CA VAL A 257 2.75 -7.84 -19.51
C VAL A 257 3.21 -7.28 -20.84
N LYS A 258 2.33 -6.56 -21.55
CA LYS A 258 2.63 -5.92 -22.83
C LYS A 258 3.81 -4.95 -22.74
N ILE A 259 3.95 -4.23 -21.63
CA ILE A 259 5.02 -3.25 -21.43
C ILE A 259 6.32 -3.95 -21.03
N TYR A 260 6.27 -4.84 -20.03
CA TYR A 260 7.48 -5.44 -19.46
C TYR A 260 8.10 -6.51 -20.36
N ASN A 261 7.33 -7.17 -21.23
CA ASN A 261 7.86 -8.13 -22.20
C ASN A 261 8.87 -7.53 -23.20
N ASN A 262 8.97 -6.21 -23.30
CA ASN A 262 10.03 -5.57 -24.10
C ASN A 262 11.44 -5.79 -23.50
N TRP A 263 11.54 -6.10 -22.21
CA TRP A 263 12.82 -6.25 -21.50
C TRP A 263 12.92 -7.52 -20.63
N PHE A 264 11.78 -8.13 -20.30
CA PHE A 264 11.71 -9.25 -19.36
C PHE A 264 10.94 -10.42 -19.97
N ASP A 265 11.44 -11.63 -19.74
CA ASP A 265 10.69 -12.86 -19.98
C ASP A 265 9.81 -13.12 -18.75
N LEU A 266 8.54 -12.71 -18.83
CA LEU A 266 7.56 -12.85 -17.75
C LEU A 266 6.94 -14.24 -17.75
N ARG A 267 6.82 -14.82 -16.55
CA ARG A 267 6.10 -16.08 -16.31
C ARG A 267 4.59 -15.85 -16.19
N SER A 268 3.85 -16.95 -16.18
CA SER A 268 2.41 -16.91 -15.86
C SER A 268 2.18 -16.21 -14.50
N PRO A 269 1.21 -15.28 -14.43
CA PRO A 269 0.92 -14.55 -13.21
C PRO A 269 0.37 -15.47 -12.11
N ILE A 270 0.61 -15.11 -10.86
CA ILE A 270 0.01 -15.75 -9.70
C ILE A 270 -1.07 -14.82 -9.18
N ILE A 271 -2.30 -15.32 -9.06
CA ILE A 271 -3.48 -14.53 -8.68
C ILE A 271 -4.02 -15.01 -7.34
N ARG A 272 -4.35 -14.06 -6.46
CA ARG A 272 -5.01 -14.31 -5.18
C ARG A 272 -5.96 -13.17 -4.86
N ASN A 273 -7.25 -13.49 -4.68
CA ASN A 273 -8.30 -12.52 -4.35
C ASN A 273 -8.29 -11.31 -5.32
N ASN A 274 -8.24 -11.57 -6.62
CA ASN A 274 -8.15 -10.59 -7.70
C ASN A 274 -6.87 -9.74 -7.73
N TRP A 275 -5.88 -10.02 -6.89
CA TRP A 275 -4.57 -9.38 -6.93
C TRP A 275 -3.53 -10.28 -7.57
N ALA A 276 -2.60 -9.70 -8.32
CA ALA A 276 -1.60 -10.41 -9.08
C ALA A 276 -0.17 -10.20 -8.56
N LEU A 277 0.66 -11.22 -8.75
CA LEU A 277 2.11 -11.15 -8.73
C LEU A 277 2.64 -11.66 -10.08
N LEU A 278 3.46 -10.85 -10.73
CA LEU A 278 4.20 -11.22 -11.92
C LEU A 278 5.68 -11.37 -11.58
N GLU A 279 6.28 -12.45 -12.04
CA GLU A 279 7.72 -12.70 -11.95
C GLU A 279 8.29 -12.77 -13.37
N GLY A 280 9.47 -12.19 -13.58
CA GLY A 280 10.21 -12.36 -14.83
C GLY A 280 11.71 -12.31 -14.67
N LYS A 281 12.41 -12.57 -15.79
CA LYS A 281 13.86 -12.45 -15.88
C LYS A 281 14.25 -11.46 -16.95
N ARG A 282 15.24 -10.60 -16.68
CA ARG A 282 15.79 -9.66 -17.66
C ARG A 282 16.40 -10.43 -18.83
N VAL A 283 15.91 -10.19 -20.04
CA VAL A 283 16.51 -10.78 -21.24
C VAL A 283 17.86 -10.14 -21.51
N SER A 284 18.82 -10.90 -22.04
CA SER A 284 20.07 -10.30 -22.50
C SER A 284 19.76 -9.43 -23.72
N SER A 285 20.26 -8.19 -23.74
CA SER A 285 20.25 -7.39 -24.97
C SER A 285 21.14 -8.11 -25.99
N SER A 286 20.57 -8.56 -27.10
CA SER A 286 21.29 -9.15 -28.23
C SER A 286 22.31 -8.18 -28.83
#